data_AF-A0A939ZNU6-F1
#
_entry.id   AF-A0A939ZNU6-F1
#
_cell.length_a   1.000
_cell.length_b   1.000
_cell.length_c   1.000
_cell.angle_alpha   90.00
_cell.angle_beta   90.00
_cell.angle_gamma   90.00
#
_symmetry.space_group_name_H-M   'P 1'
#
loop_
_entity.id
_entity.type
_entity.pdbx_description
1 polymer ?
#
loop_
_entity_poly.entity_id
_entity_poly.type
_entity_poly.pdbx_seq_one_letter_code
_entity_poly.pdbx_strand_id
1 'polypeptide(L)'
;MKTKFLLPLFIIIILITSCASKKLPAPKERSDTFIANVNPFEIGTFHVYAGSSNIGKLKISDIYLTFDPRTNCVMATGRIGVNAVRLGFSYEERKSLLAAKETYCAAVEALAIPKAKPTKKNAYSTGNVSIEWGTLGLAHYVMTSYITNAEYLEENKPYFRILLTQTKEENSEIYSPKIFIYISPSQWEKIVEACNQERLIQMTDEILAEAEAF
;
A
#
# COMPACT_ATOMS: atom_id res chain seq x y z
N MET A 1 -42.70 32.91 -50.07
CA MET A 1 -41.27 32.65 -50.37
C MET A 1 -40.55 32.34 -49.06
N LYS A 2 -40.03 31.11 -48.91
CA LYS A 2 -39.31 30.65 -47.71
C LYS A 2 -37.82 30.95 -47.87
N THR A 3 -37.30 31.93 -47.14
CA THR A 3 -35.85 32.18 -47.06
C THR A 3 -35.29 31.44 -45.85
N LYS A 4 -34.29 30.61 -46.12
CA LYS A 4 -33.85 29.49 -45.29
C LYS A 4 -33.03 29.96 -44.10
N PHE A 5 -33.37 29.44 -42.92
CA PHE A 5 -32.51 29.37 -41.74
C PHE A 5 -31.24 28.59 -42.11
N LEU A 6 -30.10 29.26 -42.21
CA LEU A 6 -28.80 28.64 -42.53
C LEU A 6 -27.67 29.29 -41.70
N LEU A 7 -27.96 29.60 -40.43
CA LEU A 7 -26.99 30.23 -39.53
C LEU A 7 -26.60 29.46 -38.25
N PRO A 8 -27.19 28.30 -37.84
CA PRO A 8 -26.71 27.64 -36.62
C PRO A 8 -25.66 26.53 -36.86
N LEU A 9 -25.33 26.18 -38.12
CA LEU A 9 -24.44 25.04 -38.40
C LEU A 9 -22.95 25.41 -38.39
N PHE A 10 -22.60 26.67 -38.64
CA PHE A 10 -21.19 27.10 -38.73
C PHE A 10 -20.52 27.30 -37.37
N ILE A 11 -21.30 27.51 -36.30
CA ILE A 11 -20.78 27.71 -34.93
C ILE A 11 -20.42 26.37 -34.26
N ILE A 12 -21.09 25.26 -34.64
CA ILE A 12 -20.83 23.93 -34.08
C ILE A 12 -19.54 23.31 -34.64
N ILE A 13 -19.15 23.64 -35.87
CA ILE A 13 -17.93 23.11 -36.50
C ILE A 13 -16.65 23.72 -35.91
N ILE A 14 -16.70 24.96 -35.40
CA ILE A 14 -15.55 25.66 -34.82
C ILE A 14 -15.22 25.17 -33.40
N LEU A 15 -16.15 24.50 -32.72
CA LEU A 15 -15.92 23.93 -31.38
C LEU A 15 -15.15 22.60 -31.38
N ILE A 16 -14.96 21.97 -32.55
CA ILE A 16 -14.29 20.65 -32.66
C ILE A 16 -12.80 20.81 -33.03
N THR A 17 -12.35 21.99 -33.45
CA THR A 17 -10.97 22.21 -33.92
C THR A 17 -10.02 22.76 -32.84
N SER A 18 -10.49 22.95 -31.60
CA SER A 18 -9.65 23.43 -30.48
C SER A 18 -9.18 22.32 -29.53
N CYS A 19 -9.25 21.04 -29.95
CA CYS A 19 -8.33 20.04 -29.41
C CYS A 19 -6.96 20.25 -30.07
N ALA A 20 -6.35 21.41 -29.79
CA ALA A 20 -4.91 21.57 -29.95
C ALA A 20 -4.28 20.38 -29.24
N SER A 21 -3.65 19.51 -30.02
CA SER A 21 -2.90 18.36 -29.54
C SER A 21 -1.86 18.89 -28.56
N LYS A 22 -2.20 18.92 -27.28
CA LYS A 22 -1.22 19.00 -26.21
C LYS A 22 -0.36 17.78 -26.45
N LYS A 23 0.87 17.98 -26.94
CA LYS A 23 1.90 16.94 -26.92
C LYS A 23 1.80 16.34 -25.53
N LEU A 24 1.41 15.07 -25.47
CA LEU A 24 1.46 14.32 -24.22
C LEU A 24 2.88 14.54 -23.68
N PRO A 25 3.03 14.90 -22.39
CA PRO A 25 4.36 15.01 -21.81
C PRO A 25 5.12 13.73 -22.14
N ALA A 26 6.41 13.86 -22.46
CA ALA A 26 7.25 12.71 -22.75
C ALA A 26 7.04 11.65 -21.67
N PRO A 27 7.01 10.35 -22.03
CA PRO A 27 6.85 9.29 -21.04
C PRO A 27 7.86 9.51 -19.92
N LYS A 28 7.38 9.58 -18.67
CA LYS A 28 8.28 9.59 -17.53
C LYS A 28 9.10 8.30 -17.58
N GLU A 29 10.42 8.42 -17.52
CA GLU A 29 11.28 7.25 -17.39
C GLU A 29 11.02 6.54 -16.06
N ARG A 30 11.18 5.22 -16.04
CA ARG A 30 11.06 4.43 -14.82
C ARG A 30 12.05 4.92 -13.77
N SER A 31 11.61 4.95 -12.52
CA SER A 31 12.41 5.29 -11.36
C SER A 31 11.87 4.59 -10.11
N ASP A 32 12.58 4.75 -8.99
CA ASP A 32 12.17 4.20 -7.70
C ASP A 32 10.80 4.70 -7.22
N THR A 33 10.29 5.81 -7.77
CA THR A 33 9.01 6.42 -7.39
C THR A 33 7.97 6.42 -8.50
N PHE A 34 8.30 5.90 -9.68
CA PHE A 34 7.41 5.88 -10.83
C PHE A 34 7.75 4.71 -11.76
N ILE A 35 6.79 3.83 -12.04
CA ILE A 35 6.94 2.73 -12.99
C ILE A 35 6.24 3.04 -14.31
N ALA A 36 4.95 3.40 -14.24
CA ALA A 36 4.18 3.69 -15.44
C ALA A 36 2.93 4.51 -15.12
N ASN A 37 2.33 5.10 -16.16
CA ASN A 37 1.05 5.81 -16.05
C ASN A 37 -0.14 4.83 -16.20
N VAL A 38 -0.22 3.82 -15.33
CA VAL A 38 -1.25 2.77 -15.35
C VAL A 38 -2.12 2.88 -14.10
N ASN A 39 -3.40 2.50 -14.21
CA ASN A 39 -4.29 2.46 -13.05
C ASN A 39 -3.82 1.43 -12.01
N PRO A 40 -4.04 1.68 -10.72
CA PRO A 40 -3.71 0.68 -9.70
C PRO A 40 -4.44 -0.63 -9.97
N PHE A 41 -3.76 -1.75 -9.73
CA PHE A 41 -4.29 -3.10 -9.94
C PHE A 41 -4.06 -3.99 -8.72
N GLU A 42 -4.89 -5.03 -8.57
CA GLU A 42 -4.78 -5.98 -7.47
C GLU A 42 -3.58 -6.91 -7.65
N ILE A 43 -2.86 -7.16 -6.57
CA ILE A 43 -1.69 -8.07 -6.55
C ILE A 43 -1.88 -9.26 -5.59
N GLY A 44 -2.96 -9.25 -4.80
CA GLY A 44 -3.38 -10.40 -3.99
C GLY A 44 -4.13 -10.03 -2.72
N THR A 45 -4.67 -11.05 -2.07
CA THR A 45 -5.35 -10.94 -0.76
C THR A 45 -4.68 -11.84 0.26
N PHE A 46 -4.45 -11.32 1.46
CA PHE A 46 -3.73 -12.02 2.54
C PHE A 46 -4.52 -12.01 3.84
N HIS A 47 -4.51 -13.13 4.53
CA HIS A 47 -5.12 -13.28 5.85
C HIS A 47 -4.02 -13.18 6.90
N VAL A 48 -4.06 -12.15 7.74
CA VAL A 48 -3.04 -11.90 8.79
C VAL A 48 -3.71 -11.68 10.13
N TYR A 49 -3.00 -11.92 11.22
CA TYR A 49 -3.48 -11.49 12.53
C TYR A 49 -3.27 -9.99 12.66
N ALA A 50 -4.33 -9.22 12.82
CA ALA A 50 -4.26 -7.78 13.03
C ALA A 50 -5.17 -7.32 14.18
N GLY A 51 -4.83 -6.19 14.78
CA GLY A 51 -5.65 -5.58 15.83
C GLY A 51 -5.31 -4.13 16.07
N SER A 52 -6.22 -3.42 16.73
CA SER A 52 -6.00 -2.05 17.19
C SER A 52 -6.06 -1.98 18.71
N SER A 53 -5.30 -1.05 19.31
CA SER A 53 -5.21 -0.92 20.77
C SER A 53 -6.54 -0.64 21.48
N ASN A 54 -7.54 -0.15 20.76
CA ASN A 54 -8.80 0.31 21.35
C ASN A 54 -9.84 -0.82 21.46
N ILE A 55 -9.61 -1.98 20.84
CA ILE A 55 -10.56 -3.11 20.81
C ILE A 55 -9.74 -4.40 20.98
N GLY A 56 -9.44 -4.73 22.23
CA GLY A 56 -8.36 -5.62 22.64
C GLY A 56 -8.48 -7.12 22.32
N LYS A 57 -8.62 -7.52 21.05
CA LYS A 57 -8.28 -8.88 20.59
C LYS A 57 -7.72 -8.84 19.17
N LEU A 58 -6.57 -9.50 18.96
CA LEU A 58 -6.09 -9.82 17.62
C LEU A 58 -7.13 -10.68 16.92
N LYS A 59 -7.43 -10.37 15.66
CA LYS A 59 -8.33 -11.13 14.80
C LYS A 59 -7.62 -11.43 13.50
N ILE A 60 -8.06 -12.48 12.83
CA ILE A 60 -7.70 -12.68 11.43
C ILE A 60 -8.41 -11.58 10.63
N SER A 61 -7.64 -10.83 9.87
CA SER A 61 -8.08 -9.75 9.00
C SER A 61 -7.66 -10.05 7.57
N ASP A 62 -8.59 -9.78 6.64
CA ASP A 62 -8.32 -9.81 5.20
C ASP A 62 -7.69 -8.48 4.80
N ILE A 63 -6.52 -8.57 4.18
CA ILE A 63 -5.75 -7.44 3.68
C ILE A 63 -5.60 -7.60 2.17
N TYR A 64 -6.24 -6.69 1.44
CA TYR A 64 -6.21 -6.60 -0.02
C TYR A 64 -5.02 -5.74 -0.43
N LEU A 65 -4.14 -6.28 -1.26
CA LEU A 65 -3.00 -5.56 -1.79
C LEU A 65 -3.30 -5.07 -3.20
N THR A 66 -3.08 -3.78 -3.42
CA THR A 66 -3.02 -3.19 -4.75
C THR A 66 -1.68 -2.54 -4.98
N PHE A 67 -1.23 -2.51 -6.23
CA PHE A 67 -0.04 -1.77 -6.63
C PHE A 67 -0.44 -0.55 -7.46
N ASP A 68 0.15 0.59 -7.16
CA ASP A 68 0.02 1.82 -7.95
C ASP A 68 1.33 2.12 -8.71
N PRO A 69 1.37 1.83 -10.02
CA PRO A 69 2.56 2.07 -10.85
C PRO A 69 2.96 3.56 -10.93
N ARG A 70 2.06 4.50 -10.66
CA ARG A 70 2.35 5.95 -10.74
C ARG A 70 3.17 6.44 -9.56
N THR A 71 3.11 5.73 -8.44
CA THR A 71 3.80 6.08 -7.20
C THR A 71 4.77 4.99 -6.74
N ASN A 72 4.82 3.85 -7.44
CA ASN A 72 5.56 2.65 -7.05
C ASN A 72 5.23 2.17 -5.63
N CYS A 73 4.00 2.43 -5.19
CA CYS A 73 3.50 2.10 -3.86
C CYS A 73 2.63 0.85 -3.90
N VAL A 74 2.79 -0.01 -2.89
CA VAL A 74 1.82 -1.07 -2.58
C VAL A 74 0.90 -0.57 -1.48
N MET A 75 -0.40 -0.67 -1.72
CA MET A 75 -1.44 -0.29 -0.77
C MET A 75 -2.07 -1.53 -0.15
N ALA A 76 -1.99 -1.64 1.17
CA ALA A 76 -2.64 -2.69 1.94
C ALA A 76 -3.94 -2.16 2.55
N THR A 77 -5.08 -2.59 2.02
CA THR A 77 -6.41 -2.13 2.43
C THR A 77 -7.15 -3.23 3.19
N GLY A 78 -7.80 -2.90 4.30
CA GLY A 78 -8.59 -3.86 5.06
C GLY A 78 -9.35 -3.23 6.22
N ARG A 79 -10.03 -4.07 7.01
CA ARG A 79 -10.72 -3.63 8.23
C ARG A 79 -9.97 -4.14 9.47
N ILE A 80 -9.53 -3.20 10.31
CA ILE A 80 -8.79 -3.49 11.55
C ILE A 80 -9.53 -2.86 12.72
N GLY A 81 -10.12 -3.69 13.56
CA GLY A 81 -11.08 -3.24 14.58
C GLY A 81 -12.32 -2.62 13.92
N VAL A 82 -12.70 -1.41 14.34
CA VAL A 82 -13.83 -0.66 13.77
C VAL A 82 -13.48 0.12 12.51
N ASN A 83 -12.19 0.30 12.20
CA ASN A 83 -11.75 1.17 11.12
C ASN A 83 -11.54 0.40 9.82
N ALA A 84 -12.03 0.97 8.71
CA ALA A 84 -11.40 0.77 7.42
C ALA A 84 -10.01 1.43 7.48
N VAL A 85 -9.01 0.75 6.93
CA VAL A 85 -7.62 1.20 6.93
C VAL A 85 -7.02 0.93 5.57
N ARG A 86 -6.22 1.87 5.07
CA ARG A 86 -5.30 1.66 3.95
C ARG A 86 -3.90 2.09 4.36
N LEU A 87 -2.93 1.22 4.18
CA LEU A 87 -1.52 1.48 4.46
C LEU A 87 -0.75 1.56 3.15
N GLY A 88 -0.01 2.63 2.90
CA GLY A 88 0.83 2.77 1.73
C GLY A 88 2.29 2.51 2.05
N PHE A 89 2.87 1.56 1.33
CA PHE A 89 4.28 1.19 1.40
C PHE A 89 4.97 1.59 0.10
N SER A 90 5.85 2.59 0.16
CA SER A 90 6.66 2.94 -1.01
C SER A 90 7.70 1.84 -1.30
N TYR A 91 8.39 1.98 -2.42
CA TYR A 91 9.50 1.09 -2.77
C TYR A 91 10.56 0.99 -1.67
N GLU A 92 10.94 2.11 -1.05
CA GLU A 92 11.97 2.10 0.00
C GLU A 92 11.48 1.43 1.30
N GLU A 93 10.22 1.64 1.69
CA GLU A 93 9.64 0.90 2.81
C GLU A 93 9.56 -0.59 2.52
N ARG A 94 9.16 -0.99 1.29
CA ARG A 94 9.14 -2.41 0.90
C ARG A 94 10.53 -3.05 0.97
N LYS A 95 11.58 -2.35 0.51
CA LYS A 95 12.97 -2.80 0.66
C LYS A 95 13.38 -2.94 2.12
N SER A 96 13.04 -1.95 2.96
CA SER A 96 13.34 -2.00 4.40
C SER A 96 12.64 -3.16 5.10
N LEU A 97 11.38 -3.44 4.75
CA LEU A 97 10.62 -4.58 5.29
C LEU A 97 11.20 -5.92 4.81
N LEU A 98 11.67 -6.01 3.56
CA LEU A 98 12.31 -7.22 3.05
C LEU A 98 13.61 -7.54 3.80
N ALA A 99 14.48 -6.55 4.01
CA ALA A 99 15.70 -6.72 4.81
C ALA A 99 15.40 -7.09 6.27
N ALA A 100 14.34 -6.51 6.86
CA ALA A 100 13.88 -6.87 8.20
C ALA A 100 13.37 -8.31 8.27
N LYS A 101 12.66 -8.77 7.23
CA LYS A 101 12.20 -10.16 7.10
C LYS A 101 13.37 -11.12 7.06
N GLU A 102 14.43 -10.82 6.30
CA GLU A 102 15.62 -11.68 6.23
C GLU A 102 16.26 -11.86 7.61
N THR A 103 16.42 -10.75 8.35
CA THR A 103 16.94 -10.76 9.72
C THR A 103 16.06 -11.59 10.66
N TYR A 104 14.74 -11.45 10.55
CA TYR A 104 13.79 -12.24 11.31
C TYR A 104 13.86 -13.73 10.98
N CYS A 105 13.81 -14.11 9.70
CA CYS A 105 13.85 -15.50 9.27
C CYS A 105 15.13 -16.20 9.74
N ALA A 106 16.29 -15.56 9.59
CA ALA A 106 17.56 -16.10 10.08
C ALA A 106 17.54 -16.34 11.60
N ALA A 107 16.93 -15.42 12.38
CA ALA A 107 16.79 -15.59 13.81
C ALA A 107 15.77 -16.68 14.20
N VAL A 108 14.73 -16.92 13.39
CA VAL A 108 13.80 -18.04 13.57
C VAL A 108 14.51 -19.37 13.33
N GLU A 109 15.25 -19.49 12.22
CA GLU A 109 16.02 -20.70 11.85
C GLU A 109 17.07 -21.05 12.91
N ALA A 110 17.76 -20.04 13.45
CA ALA A 110 18.75 -20.21 14.50
C ALA A 110 18.15 -20.44 15.90
N LEU A 111 16.81 -20.48 16.04
CA LEU A 111 16.10 -20.52 17.33
C LEU A 111 16.55 -19.41 18.30
N ALA A 112 16.92 -18.26 17.75
CA ALA A 112 17.57 -17.16 18.45
C ALA A 112 16.64 -15.96 18.69
N ILE A 113 15.32 -16.09 18.43
CA ILE A 113 14.35 -15.01 18.67
C ILE A 113 14.25 -14.73 20.18
N PRO A 114 14.68 -13.55 20.65
CA PRO A 114 14.63 -13.23 22.07
C PRO A 114 13.18 -13.18 22.56
N LYS A 115 12.90 -13.75 23.74
CA LYS A 115 11.61 -13.60 24.43
C LYS A 115 11.42 -12.22 25.08
N ALA A 116 12.20 -11.23 24.63
CA ALA A 116 12.13 -9.86 25.13
C ALA A 116 10.88 -9.15 24.58
N LYS A 117 10.34 -8.21 25.36
CA LYS A 117 9.22 -7.38 24.91
C LYS A 117 9.62 -6.59 23.65
N PRO A 118 8.76 -6.50 22.62
CA PRO A 118 8.99 -5.64 21.47
C PRO A 118 9.14 -4.16 21.86
N THR A 119 10.21 -3.52 21.40
CA THR A 119 10.52 -2.10 21.60
C THR A 119 11.19 -1.53 20.36
N LYS A 120 11.41 -0.20 20.32
CA LYS A 120 12.21 0.43 19.27
C LYS A 120 13.68 -0.01 19.29
N LYS A 121 14.22 -0.47 20.43
CA LYS A 121 15.63 -0.82 20.60
C LYS A 121 16.01 -2.18 20.00
N ASN A 122 15.06 -3.11 19.95
CA ASN A 122 15.21 -4.44 19.36
C ASN A 122 14.41 -4.56 18.05
N ALA A 123 14.25 -3.44 17.34
CA ALA A 123 13.55 -3.42 16.07
C ALA A 123 14.43 -3.98 14.96
N TYR A 124 13.84 -4.76 14.06
CA TYR A 124 14.52 -5.18 12.83
C TYR A 124 14.61 -4.02 11.84
N SER A 125 13.56 -3.20 11.77
CA SER A 125 13.50 -1.95 11.03
C SER A 125 12.50 -0.98 11.64
N THR A 126 12.68 0.29 11.31
CA THR A 126 11.72 1.35 11.58
C THR A 126 11.63 2.25 10.36
N GLY A 127 10.45 2.82 10.11
CA GLY A 127 10.26 3.77 9.02
C GLY A 127 8.93 4.48 9.17
N ASN A 128 8.44 5.08 8.08
CA ASN A 128 7.13 5.72 8.04
C ASN A 128 6.32 5.16 6.89
N VAL A 129 5.01 5.04 7.07
CA VAL A 129 4.07 4.63 6.03
C VAL A 129 2.91 5.60 6.01
N SER A 130 2.25 5.77 4.87
CA SER A 130 0.98 6.47 4.86
C SER A 130 -0.09 5.59 5.49
N ILE A 131 -1.00 6.21 6.23
CA ILE A 131 -2.21 5.57 6.71
C ILE A 131 -3.42 6.44 6.38
N GLU A 132 -4.40 5.84 5.73
CA GLU A 132 -5.76 6.36 5.62
C GLU A 132 -6.68 5.54 6.53
N TRP A 133 -7.62 6.18 7.22
CA TRP A 133 -8.55 5.45 8.09
C TRP A 133 -9.90 6.15 8.31
N GLY A 134 -10.84 5.39 8.84
CA GLY A 134 -12.11 5.88 9.37
C GLY A 134 -13.11 4.74 9.56
N THR A 135 -14.22 5.04 10.24
CA THR A 135 -15.23 4.01 10.59
C THR A 135 -16.09 3.62 9.39
N LEU A 136 -16.58 4.62 8.65
CA LEU A 136 -17.45 4.48 7.47
C LEU A 136 -16.68 4.43 6.15
N GLY A 137 -15.40 4.81 6.15
CA GLY A 137 -14.55 4.90 4.97
C GLY A 137 -13.18 5.47 5.31
N LEU A 138 -12.37 5.74 4.29
CA LEU A 138 -11.01 6.28 4.41
C LEU A 138 -11.09 7.82 4.46
N ALA A 139 -11.39 8.37 5.63
CA ALA A 139 -11.71 9.80 5.80
C ALA A 139 -10.54 10.66 6.29
N HIS A 140 -9.58 10.04 6.98
CA HIS A 140 -8.42 10.70 7.55
C HIS A 140 -7.14 10.19 6.88
N TYR A 141 -6.09 11.02 6.88
CA TYR A 141 -4.79 10.67 6.31
C TYR A 141 -3.65 11.24 7.17
N VAL A 142 -2.61 10.43 7.40
CA VAL A 142 -1.36 10.90 8.00
C VAL A 142 -0.20 9.98 7.63
N MET A 143 1.03 10.48 7.72
CA MET A 143 2.22 9.63 7.75
C MET A 143 2.44 9.15 9.18
N THR A 144 2.55 7.83 9.39
CA THR A 144 2.79 7.25 10.72
C THR A 144 4.03 6.38 10.74
N SER A 145 4.72 6.36 11.88
CA SER A 145 5.88 5.51 12.06
C SER A 145 5.50 4.05 12.27
N TYR A 146 6.29 3.15 11.68
CA TYR A 146 6.24 1.73 11.98
C TYR A 146 7.49 1.24 12.71
N ILE A 147 7.31 0.17 13.48
CA ILE A 147 8.39 -0.56 14.17
C ILE A 147 8.17 -2.05 13.90
N THR A 148 9.20 -2.73 13.41
CA THR A 148 9.16 -4.17 13.19
C THR A 148 9.93 -4.93 14.27
N ASN A 149 9.37 -6.03 14.76
CA ASN A 149 9.99 -6.90 15.76
C ASN A 149 9.55 -8.35 15.52
N ALA A 150 10.01 -9.27 16.37
CA ALA A 150 9.36 -10.56 16.57
C ALA A 150 8.56 -10.56 17.88
N GLU A 151 7.43 -11.24 17.90
CA GLU A 151 6.65 -11.47 19.12
C GLU A 151 6.04 -12.88 19.10
N TYR A 152 6.10 -13.59 20.22
CA TYR A 152 5.47 -14.90 20.38
C TYR A 152 4.00 -14.71 20.70
N LEU A 153 3.10 -15.07 19.78
CA LEU A 153 1.65 -15.10 20.03
C LEU A 153 1.21 -16.41 20.70
N GLU A 154 1.93 -17.49 20.41
CA GLU A 154 1.74 -18.83 20.98
C GLU A 154 3.11 -19.37 21.42
N GLU A 155 3.11 -20.41 22.25
CA GLU A 155 4.33 -21.06 22.68
C GLU A 155 5.15 -21.56 21.47
N ASN A 156 6.41 -21.14 21.40
CA ASN A 156 7.37 -21.49 20.34
C ASN A 156 6.98 -21.09 18.90
N LYS A 157 6.02 -20.17 18.73
CA LYS A 157 5.67 -19.62 17.40
C LYS A 157 5.93 -18.10 17.37
N PRO A 158 7.14 -17.66 17.00
CA PRO A 158 7.43 -16.25 16.83
C PRO A 158 6.77 -15.75 15.56
N TYR A 159 6.04 -14.63 15.63
CA TYR A 159 5.49 -13.93 14.48
C TYR A 159 6.32 -12.69 14.20
N PHE A 160 6.49 -12.35 12.92
CA PHE A 160 6.95 -11.04 12.53
C PHE A 160 5.86 -10.03 12.80
N ARG A 161 6.19 -8.98 13.53
CA ARG A 161 5.25 -8.00 14.01
C ARG A 161 5.56 -6.64 13.41
N ILE A 162 4.55 -6.00 12.84
CA ILE A 162 4.57 -4.59 12.45
C ILE A 162 3.66 -3.83 13.42
N LEU A 163 4.22 -2.86 14.12
CA LEU A 163 3.46 -1.89 14.90
C LEU A 163 3.42 -0.57 14.16
N LEU A 164 2.22 -0.07 13.87
CA LEU A 164 2.01 1.33 13.51
C LEU A 164 1.70 2.14 14.77
N THR A 165 2.45 3.20 14.95
CA THR A 165 2.25 4.13 16.08
C THR A 165 1.00 4.98 15.88
N GLN A 166 0.50 5.56 16.96
CA GLN A 166 -0.58 6.53 16.86
C GLN A 166 0.02 7.89 16.52
N THR A 167 -0.52 8.54 15.49
CA THR A 167 -0.04 9.85 14.99
C THR A 167 -1.23 10.79 14.86
N LYS A 168 -1.08 12.02 15.33
CA LYS A 168 -2.10 13.06 15.25
C LYS A 168 -2.17 13.60 13.81
N GLU A 169 -3.36 13.74 13.26
CA GLU A 169 -3.58 14.43 11.99
C GLU A 169 -3.28 15.93 12.16
N GLU A 170 -2.66 16.54 11.14
CA GLU A 170 -2.29 17.95 11.21
C GLU A 170 -3.56 18.82 11.37
N ASN A 171 -3.52 19.79 12.27
CA ASN A 171 -4.63 20.74 12.52
C ASN A 171 -5.97 20.09 12.94
N SER A 172 -5.93 18.88 13.50
CA SER A 172 -7.10 18.09 13.90
C SER A 172 -6.85 17.42 15.27
N GLU A 173 -7.88 17.16 16.07
CA GLU A 173 -7.77 16.35 17.31
C GLU A 173 -7.90 14.85 17.06
N ILE A 174 -7.88 14.44 15.78
CA ILE A 174 -8.06 13.06 15.37
C ILE A 174 -6.68 12.40 15.25
N TYR A 175 -6.62 11.15 15.72
CA TYR A 175 -5.41 10.35 15.72
C TYR A 175 -5.60 9.10 14.89
N SER A 176 -4.54 8.67 14.21
CA SER A 176 -4.51 7.37 13.56
C SER A 176 -4.68 6.24 14.59
N PRO A 177 -5.28 5.10 14.20
CA PRO A 177 -5.32 3.95 15.07
C PRO A 177 -3.90 3.38 15.27
N LYS A 178 -3.56 3.04 16.51
CA LYS A 178 -2.41 2.17 16.77
C LYS A 178 -2.73 0.77 16.28
N ILE A 179 -1.99 0.27 15.31
CA ILE A 179 -2.24 -1.01 14.63
C ILE A 179 -1.10 -1.98 14.91
N PHE A 180 -1.46 -3.23 15.13
CA PHE A 180 -0.54 -4.36 15.20
C PHE A 180 -0.88 -5.31 14.08
N ILE A 181 0.11 -5.74 13.30
CA ILE A 181 -0.01 -6.76 12.26
C ILE A 181 1.03 -7.84 12.57
N TYR A 182 0.61 -9.10 12.54
CA TYR A 182 1.44 -10.26 12.78
C TYR A 182 1.38 -11.20 11.59
N ILE A 183 2.57 -11.57 11.12
CA ILE A 183 2.80 -12.34 9.91
C ILE A 183 3.65 -13.54 10.31
N SER A 184 3.15 -14.75 10.05
CA SER A 184 3.94 -15.97 10.25
C SER A 184 5.04 -16.08 9.20
N PRO A 185 6.10 -16.88 9.43
CA PRO A 185 7.15 -17.12 8.43
C PRO A 185 6.59 -17.56 7.06
N SER A 186 5.63 -18.47 7.05
CA SER A 186 5.01 -18.98 5.81
C SER A 186 4.12 -17.96 5.10
N GLN A 187 3.51 -17.01 5.83
CA GLN A 187 2.74 -15.92 5.24
C GLN A 187 3.68 -14.90 4.58
N TRP A 188 4.86 -14.69 5.16
CA TRP A 188 5.83 -13.72 4.65
C TRP A 188 6.33 -14.05 3.24
N GLU A 189 6.58 -15.33 2.95
CA GLU A 189 7.03 -15.76 1.62
C GLU A 189 6.04 -15.32 0.53
N LYS A 190 4.75 -15.55 0.76
CA LYS A 190 3.68 -15.17 -0.18
C LYS A 190 3.55 -13.65 -0.34
N ILE A 191 3.66 -12.91 0.77
CA ILE A 191 3.55 -11.44 0.73
C ILE A 191 4.75 -10.85 -0.03
N VAL A 192 5.96 -11.37 0.21
CA VAL A 192 7.19 -10.93 -0.48
C VAL A 192 7.10 -11.22 -1.97
N GLU A 193 6.64 -12.41 -2.36
CA GLU A 193 6.46 -12.77 -3.76
C GLU A 193 5.51 -11.79 -4.47
N ALA A 194 4.35 -11.49 -3.87
CA ALA A 194 3.39 -10.55 -4.44
C ALA A 194 3.94 -9.11 -4.50
N CYS A 195 4.79 -8.71 -3.54
CA CYS A 195 5.34 -7.37 -3.46
C CYS A 195 6.72 -7.22 -4.15
N ASN A 196 7.21 -8.26 -4.83
CA ASN A 196 8.50 -8.26 -5.50
C ASN A 196 8.54 -7.21 -6.62
N GLN A 197 9.58 -6.38 -6.65
CA GLN A 197 9.64 -5.26 -7.58
C GLN A 197 9.66 -5.69 -9.06
N GLU A 198 10.42 -6.73 -9.40
CA GLU A 198 10.52 -7.23 -10.77
C GLU A 198 9.18 -7.80 -11.23
N ARG A 199 8.50 -8.54 -10.35
CA ARG A 199 7.14 -9.04 -10.61
C ARG A 199 6.14 -7.91 -10.86
N LEU A 200 6.16 -6.86 -10.04
CA LEU A 200 5.25 -5.71 -10.19
C LEU A 200 5.49 -4.95 -11.49
N ILE A 201 6.76 -4.82 -11.90
CA ILE A 201 7.13 -4.26 -13.19
C ILE A 201 6.60 -5.16 -14.33
N GLN A 202 6.82 -6.47 -14.24
CA GLN A 202 6.33 -7.41 -15.24
C GLN A 202 4.81 -7.33 -15.41
N MET A 203 4.05 -7.34 -14.31
CA MET A 203 2.58 -7.20 -14.36
C MET A 203 2.15 -5.86 -14.98
N THR A 204 2.90 -4.78 -14.71
CA THR A 204 2.63 -3.47 -15.33
C THR A 204 2.86 -3.51 -16.84
N ASP A 205 3.90 -4.21 -17.28
CA ASP A 205 4.26 -4.35 -18.69
C ASP A 205 3.26 -5.20 -19.46
N GLU A 206 2.76 -6.28 -18.84
CA GLU A 206 1.67 -7.10 -19.36
C GLU A 206 0.40 -6.25 -19.58
N ILE A 207 0.00 -5.43 -18.60
CA ILE A 207 -1.17 -4.54 -18.72
C ILE A 207 -1.00 -3.51 -19.85
N LEU A 208 0.20 -2.93 -20.01
CA LEU A 208 0.48 -1.99 -21.09
C LEU A 208 0.41 -2.66 -22.46
N ALA A 209 1.00 -3.85 -22.59
CA ALA A 209 0.97 -4.61 -23.84
C ALA A 209 -0.46 -4.99 -24.25
N GLU A 210 -1.30 -5.37 -23.28
CA GLU A 210 -2.72 -5.63 -23.52
C GLU A 210 -3.45 -4.35 -24.00
N ALA A 211 -3.16 -3.20 -23.40
CA ALA A 211 -3.78 -1.93 -23.80
C ALA A 211 -3.37 -1.46 -25.21
N GLU A 212 -2.15 -1.77 -25.65
CA GLU A 212 -1.66 -1.47 -27.01
C GLU A 212 -2.25 -2.40 -28.08
N ALA A 213 -2.79 -3.56 -27.69
CA ALA A 213 -3.38 -4.52 -28.60
C ALA A 213 -4.82 -4.18 -29.02
N PHE A 214 -5.43 -3.12 -28.46
CA PHE A 214 -6.78 -2.62 -28.77
C PHE A 214 -6.74 -1.28 -29.52
#